data_AF-A0A258FA16-F1
#
_entry.id   AF-A0A258FA16-F1
#
_cell.length_a   1.000
_cell.length_b   1.000
_cell.length_c   1.000
_cell.angle_alpha   90.00
_cell.angle_beta   90.00
_cell.angle_gamma   90.00
#
_symmetry.space_group_name_H-M   'P 1'
#
loop_
_entity.id
_entity.type
_entity.pdbx_description
1 polymer ?
#
loop_
_entity_poly.entity_id
_entity_poly.type
_entity_poly.pdbx_seq_one_letter_code
_entity_poly.pdbx_strand_id
1 'polypeptide(L)' 'MGVTLQLDRAIAQETAPVWEKVKSHVTPMEWPDQARLISEINALKKDRDAVILAHNYMTPEIYHGVGDYVGDSLGLA' A
#
# COMPACT_ATOMS: atom_id res chain seq x y z
N MET A 1 4.52 -18.95 -11.88
CA MET A 1 3.14 -18.77 -11.40
C MET A 1 2.70 -17.40 -11.88
N GLY A 2 1.99 -17.33 -13.00
CA GLY A 2 1.54 -16.05 -13.57
C GLY A 2 0.31 -15.57 -12.80
N VAL A 3 0.46 -14.50 -12.03
CA VAL A 3 -0.65 -13.85 -11.35
C VAL A 3 -1.36 -12.96 -12.37
N THR A 4 -2.68 -13.05 -12.39
CA THR A 4 -3.59 -12.42 -13.34
C THR A 4 -3.38 -10.91 -13.38
N LEU A 5 -2.92 -10.38 -14.52
CA LEU A 5 -2.63 -8.96 -14.85
C LEU A 5 -3.83 -8.00 -14.75
N GLN A 6 -4.94 -8.40 -14.13
CA GLN A 6 -6.19 -7.64 -14.15
C GLN A 6 -6.50 -7.11 -12.74
N LEU A 7 -6.25 -5.82 -12.56
CA LEU A 7 -6.63 -5.07 -11.37
C LEU A 7 -8.15 -4.86 -11.38
N ASP A 8 -8.82 -5.26 -10.30
CA ASP A 8 -10.25 -5.01 -10.13
C ASP A 8 -10.52 -3.50 -10.09
N ARG A 9 -11.67 -3.06 -10.65
CA ARG A 9 -12.00 -1.64 -10.74
C ARG A 9 -12.15 -0.99 -9.36
N ALA A 10 -12.70 -1.69 -8.38
CA ALA A 10 -12.87 -1.17 -7.03
C ALA A 10 -11.50 -0.99 -6.35
N ILE A 11 -10.62 -1.99 -6.46
CA ILE A 11 -9.24 -1.91 -5.92
C ILE A 11 -8.46 -0.81 -6.63
N ALA A 12 -8.61 -0.65 -7.95
CA ALA A 12 -7.97 0.44 -8.70
C ALA A 12 -8.40 1.82 -8.20
N GLN A 13 -9.68 2.00 -7.88
CA GLN A 13 -10.20 3.26 -7.35
C GLN A 13 -9.73 3.51 -5.92
N GLU A 14 -9.77 2.48 -5.06
CA GLU A 14 -9.29 2.56 -3.69
C GLU A 14 -7.80 2.93 -3.62
N THR A 15 -7.00 2.30 -4.46
CA THR A 15 -5.53 2.45 -4.45
C THR A 15 -5.01 3.56 -5.35
N ALA A 16 -5.88 4.27 -6.10
CA ALA A 16 -5.49 5.37 -6.98
C ALA A 16 -4.66 6.48 -6.28
N PRO A 17 -4.98 6.91 -5.04
CA PRO A 17 -4.14 7.91 -4.35
C PRO A 17 -2.74 7.40 -4.02
N VAL A 18 -2.58 6.09 -3.80
CA VAL A 18 -1.29 5.45 -3.54
C VAL A 18 -0.50 5.36 -4.84
N TRP A 19 -1.14 4.93 -5.93
CA TRP A 19 -0.54 4.85 -7.27
C TRP A 19 0.11 6.17 -7.68
N GLU A 20 -0.58 7.30 -7.47
CA GLU A 20 -0.06 8.63 -7.80
C GLU A 20 1.27 8.95 -7.09
N LYS A 21 1.50 8.40 -5.89
CA LYS A 21 2.73 8.61 -5.12
C LYS A 21 3.85 7.64 -5.50
N VAL A 22 3.51 6.43 -5.96
CA VAL A 22 4.50 5.35 -6.19
C VAL A 22 4.81 5.09 -7.66
N LYS A 23 4.03 5.62 -8.61
CA LYS A 23 4.18 5.37 -10.06
C LYS A 23 5.54 5.73 -10.67
N SER A 24 6.36 6.52 -9.97
CA SER A 24 7.74 6.81 -10.38
C SER A 24 8.74 5.73 -9.97
N HIS A 25 8.37 4.83 -9.07
CA HIS A 25 9.22 3.78 -8.50
C HIS A 25 8.69 2.36 -8.73
N VAL A 26 7.40 2.22 -9.06
CA VAL A 26 6.72 0.93 -9.29
C VAL A 26 6.24 0.84 -10.73
N THR A 27 6.44 -0.31 -11.38
CA THR A 27 5.95 -0.49 -12.75
C THR A 27 4.45 -0.79 -12.78
N PRO A 28 3.72 -0.38 -13.83
CA PRO A 28 2.31 -0.73 -14.00
C PRO A 28 2.04 -2.24 -14.07
N MET A 29 3.06 -3.06 -14.36
CA MET A 29 2.94 -4.53 -14.39
C MET A 29 2.95 -5.14 -12.98
N GLU A 30 3.67 -4.53 -12.04
CA GLU A 30 3.77 -5.00 -10.65
C GLU A 30 2.65 -4.42 -9.77
N TRP A 31 2.12 -3.26 -10.16
CA TRP A 31 1.10 -2.54 -9.41
C TRP A 31 -0.16 -3.35 -9.07
N PRO A 32 -0.74 -4.19 -9.96
CA PRO A 32 -1.96 -4.92 -9.64
C PRO A 32 -1.85 -5.81 -8.40
N ASP A 33 -0.70 -6.48 -8.22
CA ASP A 33 -0.46 -7.36 -7.08
C ASP A 33 -0.27 -6.55 -5.79
N GLN A 34 0.51 -5.46 -5.86
CA GLN A 34 0.69 -4.55 -4.73
C GLN A 34 -0.62 -3.89 -4.30
N ALA A 35 -1.43 -3.42 -5.25
CA ALA A 35 -2.73 -2.79 -5.00
C ALA A 35 -3.70 -3.75 -4.30
N ARG A 36 -3.73 -5.02 -4.72
CA ARG A 36 -4.51 -6.07 -4.05
C ARG A 36 -4.05 -6.27 -2.60
N LEU A 37 -2.75 -6.43 -2.37
CA LEU A 37 -2.20 -6.60 -1.02
C LEU A 37 -2.49 -5.38 -0.13
N ILE A 38 -2.35 -4.17 -0.64
CA ILE A 38 -2.67 -2.93 0.09
C ILE A 38 -4.14 -2.92 0.52
N SER A 39 -5.06 -3.26 -0.38
CA SER A 39 -6.50 -3.33 -0.07
C SER A 39 -6.80 -4.40 1.00
N GLU A 40 -6.23 -5.60 0.85
CA GLU A 40 -6.39 -6.69 1.82
C GLU A 40 -5.82 -6.33 3.21
N ILE A 41 -4.62 -5.74 3.27
CA ILE A 41 -4.00 -5.29 4.52
C ILE A 41 -4.84 -4.20 5.17
N ASN A 42 -5.33 -3.22 4.41
CA ASN A 42 -6.17 -2.15 4.94
C ASN A 42 -7.54 -2.67 5.44
N ALA A 43 -8.11 -3.69 4.79
CA ALA A 43 -9.32 -4.36 5.28
C ALA A 43 -9.05 -5.10 6.59
N LEU A 44 -7.97 -5.87 6.67
CA LEU A 44 -7.56 -6.59 7.89
C LEU A 44 -7.25 -5.63 9.03
N LYS A 45 -6.56 -4.52 8.75
CA LYS A 45 -6.26 -3.49 9.74
C LYS A 45 -7.53 -2.97 10.41
N LYS A 46 -8.58 -2.71 9.63
CA LYS A 46 -9.89 -2.28 10.15
C LYS A 46 -10.57 -3.36 10.96
N ASP A 47 -10.57 -4.61 10.49
CA ASP A 47 -11.17 -5.76 11.19
C ASP A 47 -10.49 -6.05 12.54
N ARG A 48 -9.18 -5.77 12.62
CA ARG A 48 -8.36 -6.00 13.81
C ARG A 48 -8.24 -4.79 14.74
N ASP A 49 -8.84 -3.65 14.39
CA ASP A 49 -8.61 -2.36 15.07
C ASP A 49 -7.11 -2.08 15.27
N ALA A 50 -6.32 -2.35 14.23
CA ALA A 50 -4.87 -2.23 14.25
C ALA A 50 -4.42 -0.89 13.65
N VAL A 51 -3.22 -0.47 14.03
CA VAL A 51 -2.54 0.69 13.44
C VAL A 51 -1.18 0.23 12.91
N ILE A 52 -0.82 0.65 11.71
CA ILE A 52 0.49 0.35 11.10
C ILE A 52 1.37 1.60 11.18
N LEU A 53 2.46 1.49 11.96
CA LEU A 53 3.53 2.47 12.00
C LEU A 53 4.58 2.10 10.96
N ALA A 54 4.84 2.96 9.97
CA ALA A 54 5.83 2.71 8.93
C ALA A 54 7.02 3.68 9.03
N HIS A 55 8.22 3.12 9.13
CA HIS A 55 9.46 3.91 9.16
C HIS A 55 9.80 4.49 7.78
N ASN A 56 10.51 5.61 7.75
CA ASN A 56 10.97 6.31 6.53
C ASN A 56 11.79 5.45 5.53
N TYR A 57 12.22 4.25 5.92
CA TYR A 57 13.00 3.35 5.05
C TYR A 57 12.17 2.20 4.46
N MET A 58 10.86 2.18 4.70
CA MET A 58 9.97 1.22 4.06
C MET A 58 9.82 1.53 2.58
N THR A 59 9.51 0.50 1.79
CA THR A 59 9.26 0.65 0.36
C THR A 59 8.06 1.59 0.11
N PRO A 60 8.04 2.33 -1.01
CA PRO A 60 7.02 3.36 -1.25
C PRO A 60 5.58 2.85 -1.14
N GLU A 61 5.32 1.61 -1.56
CA GLU A 61 4.02 0.96 -1.46
C GLU A 61 3.60 0.66 -0.02
N ILE A 62 4.55 0.37 0.88
CA ILE A 62 4.26 0.21 2.31
C ILE A 62 4.05 1.59 2.95
N TYR A 63 4.99 2.49 2.70
CA TYR A 63 5.03 3.82 3.31
C TYR A 63 3.79 4.66 2.93
N HIS A 64 3.37 4.65 1.66
CA HIS A 64 2.23 5.42 1.19
C HIS A 64 0.91 4.62 1.12
N GLY A 65 0.98 3.29 1.14
CA GLY A 65 -0.19 2.43 0.94
C GLY A 65 -0.85 1.90 2.21
N VAL A 66 -0.05 1.46 3.19
CA VAL A 66 -0.60 0.80 4.40
C VAL A 66 -0.25 1.52 5.72
N GLY A 67 0.79 2.35 5.73
CA GLY A 67 1.21 3.11 6.92
C GLY A 67 0.20 4.19 7.31
N ASP A 68 -0.33 4.11 8.54
CA ASP A 68 -1.23 5.12 9.13
C ASP A 68 -0.45 6.29 9.71
N TYR A 69 0.66 5.98 10.36
CA TYR A 69 1.63 6.94 10.83
C TYR A 69 2.99 6.62 10.24
N VAL A 70 3.63 7.65 9.71
CA VAL A 70 4.91 7.54 9.02
C VAL A 70 5.92 8.49 9.63
N GLY A 71 7.15 8.03 9.84
CA GLY A 71 8.15 8.86 10.50
C GLY A 71 9.51 8.18 10.70
N ASP A 72 10.41 8.92 11.34
CA ASP A 72 11.67 8.41 11.86
C ASP A 72 11.48 7.86 13.29
N SER A 73 12.57 7.43 13.92
CA SER A 73 12.53 6.88 15.28
C SER A 73 11.92 7.82 16.32
N LEU A 74 12.02 9.15 16.16
CA LEU A 74 11.46 10.11 17.11
C LEU A 74 9.96 10.35 16.82
N GLY A 75 9.57 10.38 15.54
CA GLY A 75 8.18 10.51 15.13
C GLY A 75 7.31 9.28 15.40
N LEU A 76 7.93 8.12 15.67
CA LEU A 76 7.24 6.85 15.94
C LEU A 76 7.36 6.36 17.40
N ALA A 77 8.04 7.10 18.28
CA ALA A 77 8.19 6.80 19.70
C ALA A 77 7.05 7.40 20.53
#